data_AF-A0A2H0SJL6-F1
#
_entry.id   AF-A0A2H0SJL6-F1
#
_cell.length_a   1.000
_cell.length_b   1.000
_cell.length_c   1.000
_cell.angle_alpha   90.00
_cell.angle_beta   90.00
_cell.angle_gamma   90.00
#
_symmetry.space_group_name_H-M   'P 1'
#
loop_
_entity.id
_entity.type
_entity.pdbx_description
1 polymer ?
#
loop_
_entity_poly.entity_id
_entity_poly.type
_entity_poly.pdbx_seq_one_letter_code
_entity_poly.pdbx_strand_id
1 'polypeptide(L)'
;MAKHYLAESNFAREFGLHRKYARSEMLLDLVWTHSVIVCDIAESVLNSGRFDLGQVDLGVVRQSALLFDIGAYLTDGFDWMPDQPPSGKPYIQHTVVGAWVLQQEGLPATVVQTARNHSGVGITRQDIDDFGLHLPVDDYLPSTLTQRLVSYSCKFHSKAPKFKTVEDIERQLRKYGKAKIEVFRRMVEEFGDVNVKYFEQKYQNWHRSFLYQLENLTPTAQTAAVQAGKRLNSAGIAMPTSTMSSPAGESIAMAEPQQNLAKMDPSRRKPST
;
A
#
# COMPACT_ATOMS: atom_id res chain seq x y z
N MET A 1 -4.27 -26.53 18.07
CA MET A 1 -3.88 -26.72 16.65
C MET A 1 -2.55 -26.03 16.45
N ALA A 2 -1.47 -26.79 16.21
CA ALA A 2 -0.13 -26.25 16.08
C ALA A 2 -0.04 -25.43 14.79
N LYS A 3 0.06 -24.09 14.92
CA LYS A 3 0.34 -23.20 13.79
C LYS A 3 1.78 -23.47 13.33
N HIS A 4 1.94 -24.14 12.19
CA HIS A 4 3.25 -24.42 11.61
C HIS A 4 3.83 -23.15 11.00
N TYR A 5 4.54 -22.37 11.81
CA TYR A 5 5.40 -21.31 11.30
C TYR A 5 6.82 -21.85 11.11
N LEU A 6 7.04 -22.68 10.09
CA LEU A 6 8.39 -23.18 9.76
C LEU A 6 9.40 -22.05 9.43
N ALA A 7 8.92 -20.84 9.17
CA ALA A 7 9.73 -19.64 8.97
C ALA A 7 10.12 -18.91 10.28
N GLU A 8 9.45 -19.18 11.41
CA GLU A 8 9.71 -18.48 12.69
C GLU A 8 11.13 -18.74 13.21
N SER A 9 11.66 -19.96 13.03
CA SER A 9 12.99 -20.32 13.55
C SER A 9 14.14 -19.65 12.79
N ASN A 10 13.94 -19.32 11.51
CA ASN A 10 15.00 -18.79 10.64
C ASN A 10 14.99 -17.25 10.59
N PHE A 11 13.86 -16.61 10.91
CA PHE A 11 13.65 -15.16 10.83
C PHE A 11 13.00 -14.61 12.11
N ALA A 12 13.47 -15.09 13.28
CA ALA A 12 12.87 -14.76 14.57
C ALA A 12 12.85 -13.24 14.86
N ARG A 13 13.85 -12.49 14.37
CA ARG A 13 13.90 -11.03 14.53
C ARG A 13 12.79 -10.36 13.72
N GLU A 14 12.69 -10.69 12.42
CA GLU A 14 11.70 -10.13 11.52
C GLU A 14 10.29 -10.46 12.00
N PHE A 15 10.02 -11.73 12.32
CA PHE A 15 8.74 -12.14 12.86
C PHE A 15 8.41 -11.45 14.20
N GLY A 16 9.41 -11.25 15.06
CA GLY A 16 9.25 -10.50 16.31
C GLY A 16 8.75 -9.07 16.09
N LEU A 17 9.22 -8.40 15.02
CA LEU A 17 8.71 -7.09 14.62
C LEU A 17 7.27 -7.17 14.13
N HIS A 18 6.93 -8.15 13.27
CA HIS A 18 5.53 -8.34 12.85
C HIS A 18 4.59 -8.54 14.05
N ARG A 19 4.98 -9.39 15.01
CA ARG A 19 4.21 -9.63 16.23
C ARG A 19 4.08 -8.38 17.10
N LYS A 20 5.14 -7.56 17.20
CA LYS A 20 5.13 -6.29 17.96
C LYS A 20 4.10 -5.29 17.44
N TYR A 21 3.92 -5.21 16.12
CA TYR A 21 3.05 -4.21 15.49
C TYR A 21 1.65 -4.73 15.13
N ALA A 22 1.48 -6.05 15.01
CA ALA A 22 0.18 -6.62 14.67
C ALA A 22 -0.88 -6.37 15.75
N ARG A 23 -2.09 -6.02 15.31
CA ARG A 23 -3.24 -5.73 16.18
C ARG A 23 -4.09 -6.96 16.51
N SER A 24 -3.97 -8.01 15.69
CA SER A 24 -4.66 -9.27 15.88
C SER A 24 -3.83 -10.41 15.30
N GLU A 25 -4.07 -11.62 15.79
CA GLU A 25 -3.45 -12.84 15.27
C GLU A 25 -3.80 -13.10 13.79
N MET A 26 -5.01 -12.70 13.35
CA MET A 26 -5.43 -12.88 11.97
C MET A 26 -4.71 -11.92 11.02
N LEU A 27 -4.54 -10.66 11.42
CA LEU A 27 -3.77 -9.69 10.64
C LEU A 27 -2.28 -10.03 10.64
N LEU A 28 -1.75 -10.50 11.78
CA LEU A 28 -0.40 -11.05 11.88
C LEU A 28 -0.19 -12.15 10.84
N ASP A 29 -1.05 -13.17 10.86
CA ASP A 29 -0.97 -14.34 9.97
C ASP A 29 -1.02 -13.94 8.49
N LEU A 30 -1.91 -13.00 8.13
CA LEU A 30 -2.03 -12.49 6.76
C LEU A 30 -0.77 -11.76 6.29
N VAL A 31 -0.34 -10.74 7.04
CA VAL A 31 0.75 -9.86 6.60
C VAL A 31 2.10 -10.58 6.68
N TRP A 32 2.33 -11.39 7.72
CA TRP A 32 3.53 -12.22 7.82
C TRP A 32 3.60 -13.23 6.70
N THR A 33 2.54 -14.01 6.46
CA THR A 33 2.57 -15.03 5.41
C THR A 33 2.67 -14.41 4.02
N HIS A 34 2.05 -13.25 3.79
CA HIS A 34 2.27 -12.48 2.58
C HIS A 34 3.76 -12.14 2.39
N SER A 35 4.42 -11.66 3.43
CA SER A 35 5.85 -11.28 3.38
C SER A 35 6.76 -12.49 3.15
N VAL A 36 6.46 -13.63 3.78
CA VAL A 36 7.16 -14.92 3.53
C VAL A 36 6.99 -15.37 2.07
N ILE A 37 5.78 -15.29 1.52
CA ILE A 37 5.53 -15.60 0.11
C ILE A 37 6.37 -14.70 -0.82
N VAL A 38 6.43 -13.40 -0.53
CA VAL A 38 7.22 -12.44 -1.32
C VAL A 38 8.72 -12.74 -1.23
N CYS A 39 9.21 -13.11 -0.05
CA CYS A 39 10.59 -13.56 0.15
C CYS A 39 10.92 -14.80 -0.70
N ASP A 40 10.05 -15.81 -0.67
CA ASP A 40 10.21 -17.04 -1.45
C ASP A 40 10.19 -16.78 -2.96
N ILE A 41 9.35 -15.85 -3.44
CA ILE A 41 9.32 -15.43 -4.84
C ILE A 41 10.62 -14.71 -5.21
N ALA A 42 11.10 -13.78 -4.38
CA ALA A 42 12.34 -13.05 -4.62
C ALA A 42 13.55 -14.00 -4.70
N GLU A 43 13.63 -14.99 -3.81
CA GLU A 43 14.67 -16.02 -3.86
C GLU A 43 14.56 -16.89 -5.11
N SER A 44 13.35 -17.28 -5.51
CA SER A 44 13.16 -18.03 -6.75
C SER A 44 13.61 -17.25 -7.99
N VAL A 45 13.39 -15.93 -8.01
CA VAL A 45 13.84 -15.06 -9.11
C VAL A 45 15.36 -14.97 -9.14
N LEU A 46 16.02 -14.81 -7.99
CA LEU A 46 17.49 -14.80 -7.92
C LEU A 46 18.11 -16.15 -8.33
N ASN A 47 17.47 -17.26 -7.96
CA ASN A 47 17.92 -18.61 -8.31
C ASN A 47 17.60 -19.01 -9.76
N SER A 48 17.00 -18.13 -10.58
CA SER A 48 16.70 -18.41 -11.98
C SER A 48 17.95 -18.45 -12.90
N GLY A 49 19.12 -18.08 -12.38
CA GLY A 49 20.37 -17.99 -13.15
C GLY A 49 20.48 -16.72 -14.01
N ARG A 50 19.54 -15.78 -13.89
CA ARG A 50 19.52 -14.50 -14.62
C ARG A 50 20.41 -13.41 -14.02
N PHE A 51 20.85 -13.60 -12.77
CA PHE A 51 21.58 -12.59 -12.01
C PHE A 51 22.93 -13.12 -11.56
N ASP A 52 23.93 -12.25 -11.56
CA ASP A 52 25.16 -12.48 -10.82
C ASP A 52 24.87 -12.31 -9.32
N LEU A 53 24.83 -13.43 -8.59
CA LEU A 53 24.58 -13.44 -7.16
C LEU A 53 25.64 -12.68 -6.35
N GLY A 54 26.83 -12.42 -6.94
CA GLY A 54 27.86 -11.57 -6.33
C GLY A 54 27.45 -10.10 -6.20
N GLN A 55 26.37 -9.67 -6.88
CA GLN A 55 25.87 -8.29 -6.86
C GLN A 55 24.76 -8.07 -5.83
N VAL A 56 24.31 -9.11 -5.13
CA VAL A 56 23.15 -9.06 -4.23
C VAL A 56 23.45 -9.74 -2.91
N ASP A 57 23.27 -9.01 -1.81
CA ASP A 57 23.25 -9.60 -0.48
C ASP A 57 21.89 -10.28 -0.23
N LEU A 58 21.89 -11.62 -0.23
CA LEU A 58 20.69 -12.43 0.01
C LEU A 58 20.07 -12.18 1.39
N GLY A 59 20.89 -11.89 2.42
CA GLY A 59 20.39 -11.55 3.75
C GLY A 59 19.60 -10.24 3.73
N VAL A 60 20.10 -9.24 3.01
CA VAL A 60 19.41 -7.96 2.84
C VAL A 60 18.14 -8.11 2.01
N VAL A 61 18.14 -8.94 0.96
CA VAL A 61 16.92 -9.23 0.17
C VAL A 61 15.86 -9.89 1.04
N ARG A 62 16.22 -10.93 1.80
CA ARG A 62 15.32 -11.61 2.73
C ARG A 62 14.72 -10.65 3.75
N GLN A 63 15.56 -9.90 4.44
CA GLN A 63 15.08 -8.95 5.44
C GLN A 63 14.20 -7.86 4.83
N SER A 64 14.54 -7.38 3.62
CA SER A 64 13.72 -6.40 2.89
C SER A 64 12.36 -6.99 2.50
N ALA A 65 12.32 -8.22 1.96
CA ALA A 65 11.08 -8.91 1.55
C ALA A 65 10.21 -9.35 2.74
N LEU A 66 10.81 -9.61 3.90
CA LEU A 66 10.07 -9.97 5.10
C LEU A 66 9.47 -8.72 5.78
N LEU A 67 10.11 -7.55 5.69
CA LEU A 67 9.71 -6.36 6.45
C LEU A 67 9.07 -5.23 5.62
N PHE A 68 9.06 -5.31 4.28
CA PHE A 68 8.64 -4.19 3.41
C PHE A 68 7.22 -3.66 3.73
N ASP A 69 6.37 -4.52 4.28
CA ASP A 69 4.95 -4.29 4.44
C ASP A 69 4.52 -4.03 5.90
N ILE A 70 5.48 -3.85 6.81
CA ILE A 70 5.20 -3.70 8.24
C ILE A 70 4.27 -2.51 8.56
N GLY A 71 4.26 -1.48 7.70
CA GLY A 71 3.38 -0.34 7.84
C GLY A 71 1.89 -0.68 7.68
N ALA A 72 1.55 -1.84 7.09
CA ALA A 72 0.18 -2.30 6.92
C ALA A 72 -0.56 -2.44 8.25
N TYR A 73 0.16 -2.76 9.34
CA TYR A 73 -0.42 -2.87 10.69
C TYR A 73 -0.87 -1.52 11.29
N LEU A 74 -0.41 -0.41 10.71
CA LEU A 74 -0.61 0.94 11.24
C LEU A 74 -1.44 1.83 10.29
N THR A 75 -2.02 1.24 9.25
CA THR A 75 -2.90 1.91 8.27
C THR A 75 -4.25 1.22 8.16
N ASP A 76 -5.22 1.91 7.56
CA ASP A 76 -6.54 1.36 7.23
C ASP A 76 -6.44 0.33 6.10
N GLY A 77 -7.54 -0.37 5.79
CA GLY A 77 -7.63 -1.35 4.69
C GLY A 77 -7.92 -2.79 5.12
N PHE A 78 -7.89 -3.05 6.43
CA PHE A 78 -8.28 -4.33 7.04
C PHE A 78 -9.49 -4.20 7.97
N ASP A 79 -10.27 -3.14 7.80
CA ASP A 79 -11.52 -2.84 8.51
C ASP A 79 -12.58 -3.94 8.38
N TRP A 80 -12.46 -4.80 7.38
CA TRP A 80 -13.26 -6.01 7.21
C TRP A 80 -12.88 -7.15 8.16
N MET A 81 -11.72 -7.10 8.82
CA MET A 81 -11.32 -8.06 9.84
C MET A 81 -11.87 -7.66 11.22
N PRO A 82 -12.19 -8.63 12.10
CA PRO A 82 -12.50 -8.35 13.49
C PRO A 82 -11.40 -7.57 14.20
N ASP A 83 -11.82 -6.75 15.17
CA ASP A 83 -10.93 -6.01 16.07
C ASP A 83 -9.90 -5.11 15.37
N GLN A 84 -10.24 -4.58 14.19
CA GLN A 84 -9.43 -3.61 13.44
C GLN A 84 -10.03 -2.20 13.53
N PRO A 85 -9.73 -1.44 14.60
CA PRO A 85 -10.18 -0.06 14.69
C PRO A 85 -9.51 0.80 13.59
N PRO A 86 -10.19 1.85 13.09
CA PRO A 86 -9.59 2.79 12.14
C PRO A 86 -8.30 3.39 12.69
N SER A 87 -7.26 3.43 11.85
CA SER A 87 -6.00 4.11 12.10
C SER A 87 -6.02 5.60 11.72
N GLY A 88 -6.97 5.97 10.83
CA GLY A 88 -7.04 7.31 10.22
C GLY A 88 -5.96 7.56 9.17
N LYS A 89 -5.20 6.53 8.77
CA LYS A 89 -4.17 6.61 7.73
C LYS A 89 -4.59 5.75 6.54
N PRO A 90 -4.84 6.34 5.37
CA PRO A 90 -5.17 5.59 4.17
C PRO A 90 -4.11 4.53 3.87
N TYR A 91 -4.55 3.36 3.38
CA TYR A 91 -3.67 2.23 3.13
C TYR A 91 -2.42 2.57 2.32
N ILE A 92 -2.49 3.49 1.33
CA ILE A 92 -1.32 3.91 0.54
C ILE A 92 -0.13 4.38 1.41
N GLN A 93 -0.40 4.93 2.59
CA GLN A 93 0.64 5.38 3.52
C GLN A 93 1.41 4.24 4.20
N HIS A 94 1.01 2.97 4.02
CA HIS A 94 1.74 1.84 4.60
C HIS A 94 3.21 1.82 4.19
N THR A 95 3.54 2.38 3.02
CA THR A 95 4.93 2.50 2.56
C THR A 95 5.74 3.46 3.43
N VAL A 96 5.29 4.71 3.59
CA VAL A 96 6.00 5.74 4.36
C VAL A 96 5.93 5.48 5.87
N VAL A 97 4.81 4.94 6.36
CA VAL A 97 4.66 4.52 7.76
C VAL A 97 5.58 3.33 8.06
N GLY A 98 5.64 2.35 7.17
CA GLY A 98 6.55 1.20 7.30
C GLY A 98 8.01 1.63 7.29
N ALA A 99 8.39 2.53 6.39
CA ALA A 99 9.74 3.09 6.36
C ALA A 99 10.10 3.79 7.68
N TRP A 100 9.19 4.61 8.22
CA TRP A 100 9.40 5.27 9.52
C TRP A 100 9.58 4.25 10.65
N VAL A 101 8.70 3.23 10.73
CA VAL A 101 8.82 2.15 11.73
C VAL A 101 10.18 1.48 11.66
N LEU A 102 10.60 1.05 10.47
CA LEU A 102 11.87 0.34 10.29
C LEU A 102 13.07 1.23 10.63
N GLN A 103 12.98 2.54 10.38
CA GLN A 103 14.00 3.48 10.81
C GLN A 103 14.09 3.54 12.34
N GLN A 104 12.95 3.59 13.06
CA GLN A 104 12.93 3.61 14.52
C GLN A 104 13.45 2.30 15.14
N GLU A 105 13.21 1.16 14.47
CA GLU A 105 13.73 -0.15 14.88
C GLU A 105 15.21 -0.37 14.50
N GLY A 106 15.87 0.63 13.91
CA GLY A 106 17.30 0.61 13.58
C GLY A 106 17.65 -0.32 12.41
N LEU A 107 16.76 -0.48 11.43
CA LEU A 107 17.03 -1.31 10.26
C LEU A 107 17.95 -0.60 9.24
N PRO A 108 18.72 -1.37 8.44
CA PRO A 108 19.55 -0.80 7.38
C PRO A 108 18.75 0.05 6.39
N ALA A 109 19.39 1.09 5.85
CA ALA A 109 18.75 2.01 4.91
C ALA A 109 18.10 1.31 3.70
N THR A 110 18.72 0.25 3.18
CA THR A 110 18.14 -0.53 2.06
C THR A 110 16.79 -1.18 2.41
N VAL A 111 16.64 -1.69 3.63
CA VAL A 111 15.39 -2.30 4.12
C VAL A 111 14.31 -1.22 4.28
N VAL A 112 14.68 -0.10 4.89
CA VAL A 112 13.81 1.08 5.06
C VAL A 112 13.32 1.61 3.71
N GLN A 113 14.21 1.78 2.75
CA GLN A 113 13.88 2.29 1.42
C GLN A 113 13.05 1.30 0.59
N THR A 114 13.24 -0.01 0.80
CA THR A 114 12.37 -1.01 0.19
C THR A 114 10.93 -0.86 0.67
N ALA A 115 10.71 -0.72 1.98
CA ALA A 115 9.37 -0.44 2.50
C ALA A 115 8.79 0.86 1.93
N ARG A 116 9.60 1.92 1.83
CA ARG A 116 9.18 3.23 1.29
C ARG A 116 8.74 3.18 -0.18
N ASN A 117 9.41 2.37 -1.01
CA ASN A 117 9.35 2.51 -2.47
C ASN A 117 8.70 1.30 -3.19
N HIS A 118 8.13 0.33 -2.47
CA HIS A 118 7.67 -0.91 -3.09
C HIS A 118 6.31 -0.81 -3.82
N SER A 119 5.48 0.18 -3.50
CA SER A 119 4.11 0.29 -4.02
C SER A 119 4.05 0.60 -5.52
N GLY A 120 2.99 0.08 -6.16
CA GLY A 120 2.80 0.21 -7.60
C GLY A 120 3.99 -0.39 -8.36
N VAL A 121 4.47 0.29 -9.39
CA VAL A 121 5.75 0.01 -10.09
C VAL A 121 6.78 1.12 -9.79
N GLY A 122 6.63 1.76 -8.63
CA GLY A 122 7.16 3.10 -8.36
C GLY A 122 6.08 4.17 -8.54
N ILE A 123 6.05 5.11 -7.59
CA ILE A 123 5.14 6.27 -7.57
C ILE A 123 6.00 7.52 -7.73
N THR A 124 5.74 8.32 -8.74
CA THR A 124 6.38 9.62 -8.95
C THR A 124 5.60 10.70 -8.23
N ARG A 125 6.21 11.87 -8.04
CA ARG A 125 5.48 13.06 -7.59
C ARG A 125 4.28 13.39 -8.47
N GLN A 126 4.40 13.20 -9.79
CA GLN A 126 3.31 13.47 -10.73
C GLN A 126 2.15 12.49 -10.53
N ASP A 127 2.43 11.22 -10.22
CA ASP A 127 1.36 10.26 -9.91
C ASP A 127 0.57 10.68 -8.65
N ILE A 128 1.23 11.30 -7.68
CA ILE A 128 0.58 11.77 -6.45
C ILE A 128 -0.45 12.84 -6.78
N ASP A 129 -0.07 13.79 -7.63
CA ASP A 129 -0.96 14.87 -8.08
C ASP A 129 -2.06 14.32 -9.02
N ASP A 130 -1.70 13.53 -10.03
CA ASP A 130 -2.61 13.01 -11.05
C ASP A 130 -3.70 12.08 -10.48
N PHE A 131 -3.36 11.29 -9.46
CA PHE A 131 -4.28 10.33 -8.86
C PHE A 131 -4.78 10.73 -7.46
N GLY A 132 -4.41 11.92 -6.98
CA GLY A 132 -4.78 12.40 -5.64
C GLY A 132 -4.35 11.43 -4.53
N LEU A 133 -3.11 10.94 -4.59
CA LEU A 133 -2.62 9.97 -3.63
C LEU A 133 -2.39 10.66 -2.28
N HIS A 134 -2.88 10.06 -1.20
CA HIS A 134 -2.67 10.57 0.15
C HIS A 134 -1.26 10.23 0.66
N LEU A 135 -0.23 10.69 -0.05
CA LEU A 135 1.18 10.57 0.29
C LEU A 135 1.82 11.96 0.33
N PRO A 136 2.88 12.17 1.14
CA PRO A 136 3.74 13.35 0.98
C PRO A 136 4.27 13.43 -0.46
N VAL A 137 4.32 14.63 -1.05
CA VAL A 137 4.76 14.79 -2.44
C VAL A 137 6.25 14.50 -2.57
N ASP A 138 6.60 13.37 -3.18
CA ASP A 138 7.97 12.94 -3.44
C ASP A 138 7.99 11.83 -4.51
N ASP A 139 9.20 11.48 -4.98
CA ASP A 139 9.43 10.28 -5.78
C ASP A 139 9.69 9.06 -4.86
N TYR A 140 8.87 8.03 -5.04
CA TYR A 140 8.90 6.74 -4.35
C TYR A 140 9.26 5.64 -5.35
N LEU A 141 10.47 5.72 -5.89
CA LEU A 141 10.94 4.85 -6.96
C LEU A 141 11.97 3.83 -6.44
N PRO A 142 11.79 2.52 -6.68
CA PRO A 142 12.77 1.52 -6.30
C PRO A 142 14.04 1.68 -7.15
N SER A 143 15.16 2.06 -6.52
CA SER A 143 16.38 2.44 -7.24
C SER A 143 17.47 1.36 -7.24
N THR A 144 17.57 0.56 -6.17
CA THR A 144 18.56 -0.53 -6.07
C THR A 144 17.99 -1.85 -6.55
N LEU A 145 18.86 -2.81 -6.91
CA LEU A 145 18.44 -4.16 -7.34
C LEU A 145 17.56 -4.84 -6.28
N THR A 146 17.92 -4.77 -5.00
CA THR A 146 17.07 -5.28 -3.90
C THR A 146 15.68 -4.63 -3.88
N GLN A 147 15.60 -3.30 -3.97
CA GLN A 147 14.32 -2.59 -3.97
C GLN A 147 13.46 -2.98 -5.18
N ARG A 148 14.07 -3.04 -6.38
CA ARG A 148 13.37 -3.43 -7.61
C ARG A 148 12.89 -4.87 -7.55
N LEU A 149 13.73 -5.79 -7.08
CA LEU A 149 13.40 -7.20 -6.92
C LEU A 149 12.24 -7.39 -5.94
N VAL A 150 12.31 -6.82 -4.74
CA VAL A 150 11.23 -6.97 -3.74
C VAL A 150 9.95 -6.30 -4.22
N SER A 151 10.05 -5.11 -4.83
CA SER A 151 8.88 -4.46 -5.45
C SER A 151 8.29 -5.33 -6.56
N TYR A 152 9.12 -5.97 -7.39
CA TYR A 152 8.65 -6.89 -8.43
C TYR A 152 7.93 -8.10 -7.83
N SER A 153 8.60 -8.81 -6.91
CA SER A 153 8.09 -10.01 -6.26
C SER A 153 6.78 -9.78 -5.49
N CYS A 154 6.61 -8.61 -4.85
CA CYS A 154 5.40 -8.33 -4.07
C CYS A 154 4.11 -8.24 -4.91
N LYS A 155 4.23 -8.01 -6.23
CA LYS A 155 3.07 -7.88 -7.12
C LYS A 155 2.37 -9.22 -7.38
N PHE A 156 3.06 -10.34 -7.19
CA PHE A 156 2.57 -11.69 -7.53
C PHE A 156 1.70 -12.31 -6.44
N HIS A 157 1.53 -11.66 -5.28
CA HIS A 157 0.63 -12.09 -4.22
C HIS A 157 -0.09 -10.86 -3.63
N SER A 158 -1.26 -11.03 -3.01
CA SER A 158 -1.97 -9.92 -2.35
C SER A 158 -2.58 -10.30 -1.02
N LYS A 159 -2.98 -9.29 -0.24
CA LYS A 159 -3.61 -9.47 1.08
C LYS A 159 -5.13 -9.66 1.05
N ALA A 160 -5.74 -9.65 -0.13
CA ALA A 160 -6.86 -10.54 -0.41
C ALA A 160 -6.21 -11.82 -0.97
N PRO A 161 -6.01 -12.88 -0.17
CA PRO A 161 -5.03 -13.93 -0.44
C PRO A 161 -5.24 -14.59 -1.80
N LYS A 162 -4.40 -14.22 -2.76
CA LYS A 162 -4.40 -14.75 -4.12
C LYS A 162 -3.07 -14.45 -4.78
N PHE A 163 -2.65 -15.36 -5.63
CA PHE A 163 -1.56 -15.10 -6.55
C PHE A 163 -2.05 -14.41 -7.82
N LYS A 164 -1.13 -13.80 -8.55
CA LYS A 164 -1.43 -12.98 -9.74
C LYS A 164 -0.45 -13.29 -10.84
N THR A 165 -0.95 -13.53 -12.05
CA THR A 165 -0.08 -13.65 -13.23
C THR A 165 0.37 -12.28 -13.71
N VAL A 166 1.32 -12.24 -14.65
CA VAL A 166 1.72 -11.01 -15.35
C VAL A 166 0.50 -10.31 -15.95
N GLU A 167 -0.42 -11.04 -16.58
CA GLU A 167 -1.63 -10.49 -17.19
C GLU A 167 -2.58 -9.88 -16.15
N ASP A 168 -2.70 -10.48 -14.97
CA ASP A 168 -3.49 -9.92 -13.86
C ASP A 168 -2.92 -8.60 -13.37
N ILE A 169 -1.59 -8.52 -13.27
CA ILE A 169 -0.88 -7.32 -12.82
C ILE A 169 -0.99 -6.22 -13.88
N GLU A 170 -0.76 -6.52 -15.16
CA GLU A 170 -0.94 -5.56 -16.26
C GLU A 170 -2.36 -4.99 -16.29
N ARG A 171 -3.38 -5.86 -16.15
CA ARG A 171 -4.78 -5.45 -16.09
C ARG A 171 -5.06 -4.52 -14.91
N GLN A 172 -4.43 -4.74 -13.77
CA GLN A 172 -4.55 -3.86 -12.60
C GLN A 172 -3.82 -2.52 -12.80
N LEU A 173 -2.74 -2.48 -13.57
CA LEU A 173 -1.98 -1.26 -13.84
C LEU A 173 -2.64 -0.35 -14.88
N ARG A 174 -3.55 -0.85 -15.73
CA ARG A 174 -4.24 -0.07 -16.79
C ARG A 174 -4.89 1.22 -16.29
N LYS A 175 -5.44 1.21 -15.07
CA LYS A 175 -6.07 2.39 -14.46
C LYS A 175 -5.08 3.53 -14.14
N TYR A 176 -3.79 3.24 -14.12
CA TYR A 176 -2.72 4.22 -13.88
C TYR A 176 -1.98 4.60 -15.18
N GLY A 177 -2.55 4.25 -16.33
CA GLY A 177 -2.00 4.59 -17.64
C GLY A 177 -0.99 3.59 -18.20
N LYS A 178 -0.76 3.69 -19.51
CA LYS A 178 0.11 2.78 -20.27
C LYS A 178 1.55 2.80 -19.77
N ALA A 179 2.06 3.98 -19.40
CA ALA A 179 3.42 4.12 -18.88
C ALA A 179 3.74 3.17 -17.71
N LYS A 180 2.77 2.89 -16.83
CA LYS A 180 2.95 1.97 -15.69
C LYS A 180 3.04 0.50 -16.13
N ILE A 181 2.30 0.11 -17.16
CA ILE A 181 2.40 -1.22 -17.76
C ILE A 181 3.78 -1.39 -18.39
N GLU A 182 4.28 -0.39 -19.08
CA GLU A 182 5.58 -0.43 -19.77
C GLU A 182 6.74 -0.54 -18.76
N VAL A 183 6.63 0.13 -17.61
CA VAL A 183 7.58 -0.08 -16.49
C VAL A 183 7.51 -1.52 -15.99
N PHE A 184 6.31 -2.07 -15.79
CA PHE A 184 6.16 -3.45 -15.32
C PHE A 184 6.72 -4.47 -16.32
N ARG A 185 6.47 -4.29 -17.62
CA ARG A 185 7.02 -5.16 -18.68
C ARG A 185 8.54 -5.18 -18.67
N ARG A 186 9.19 -4.02 -18.48
CA ARG A 186 10.66 -3.97 -18.29
C ARG A 186 11.12 -4.74 -17.05
N MET A 187 10.35 -4.71 -15.96
CA MET A 187 10.65 -5.56 -14.80
C MET A 187 10.50 -7.05 -15.13
N VAL A 188 9.50 -7.46 -15.92
CA VAL A 188 9.34 -8.85 -16.37
C VAL A 188 10.49 -9.27 -17.29
N GLU A 189 10.97 -8.39 -18.16
CA GLU A 189 12.15 -8.64 -19.00
C GLU A 189 13.42 -8.85 -18.15
N GLU A 190 13.62 -7.99 -17.14
CA GLU A 190 14.74 -8.03 -16.19
C GLU A 190 14.69 -9.31 -15.32
N PHE A 191 13.58 -9.54 -14.62
CA PHE A 191 13.45 -10.58 -13.58
C PHE A 191 12.92 -11.92 -14.09
N GLY A 192 12.31 -11.96 -15.27
CA GLY A 192 11.64 -13.14 -15.79
C GLY A 192 10.27 -13.39 -15.16
N ASP A 193 9.45 -14.20 -15.83
CA ASP A 193 8.12 -14.57 -15.33
C ASP A 193 8.21 -15.50 -14.11
N VAL A 194 7.29 -15.31 -13.17
CA VAL A 194 7.20 -16.09 -11.93
C VAL A 194 6.27 -17.26 -12.16
N ASN A 195 6.71 -18.48 -11.84
CA ASN A 195 5.85 -19.67 -11.87
C ASN A 195 4.82 -19.62 -10.72
N VAL A 196 3.75 -18.85 -10.90
CA VAL A 196 2.70 -18.63 -9.91
C VAL A 196 2.06 -19.95 -9.45
N LYS A 197 1.85 -20.91 -10.36
CA LYS A 197 1.25 -22.21 -10.04
C LYS A 197 2.06 -23.00 -9.01
N TYR A 198 3.39 -22.89 -9.05
CA TYR A 198 4.25 -23.51 -8.05
C TYR A 198 3.96 -22.96 -6.65
N PHE A 199 3.85 -21.62 -6.52
CA PHE A 199 3.58 -20.99 -5.23
C PHE A 199 2.13 -21.22 -4.76
N GLU A 200 1.16 -21.20 -5.67
CA GLU A 200 -0.23 -21.60 -5.37
C GLU A 200 -0.27 -22.98 -4.73
N GLN A 201 0.39 -23.97 -5.33
CA GLN A 201 0.47 -25.33 -4.78
C GLN A 201 1.20 -25.36 -3.43
N LYS A 202 2.32 -24.64 -3.30
CA LYS A 202 3.13 -24.58 -2.07
C LYS A 202 2.34 -24.02 -0.89
N TYR A 203 1.55 -22.97 -1.11
CA TYR A 203 0.81 -22.25 -0.07
C TYR A 203 -0.70 -22.59 -0.03
N GLN A 204 -1.15 -23.62 -0.74
CA GLN A 204 -2.57 -23.98 -0.85
C GLN A 204 -3.23 -24.27 0.51
N ASN A 205 -2.50 -24.90 1.43
CA ASN A 205 -3.04 -25.27 2.74
C ASN A 205 -3.29 -24.03 3.59
N TRP A 206 -2.34 -23.09 3.59
CA TRP A 206 -2.53 -21.80 4.26
C TRP A 206 -3.71 -21.03 3.64
N HIS A 207 -3.77 -20.93 2.31
CA HIS A 207 -4.90 -20.27 1.63
C HIS A 207 -6.25 -20.89 2.03
N ARG A 208 -6.37 -22.22 1.98
CA ARG A 208 -7.60 -22.92 2.37
C ARG A 208 -7.95 -22.67 3.84
N SER A 209 -6.99 -22.75 4.74
CA SER A 209 -7.21 -22.51 6.17
C SER A 209 -7.59 -21.05 6.47
N PHE A 210 -6.94 -20.08 5.83
CA PHE A 210 -7.22 -18.67 6.02
C PHE A 210 -8.60 -18.29 5.44
N LEU A 211 -8.94 -18.77 4.23
CA LEU A 211 -10.27 -18.59 3.65
C LEU A 211 -11.37 -19.22 4.50
N TYR A 212 -11.14 -20.40 5.05
CA TYR A 212 -12.07 -21.02 6.00
C TYR A 212 -12.27 -20.14 7.25
N GLN A 213 -11.22 -19.53 7.80
CA GLN A 213 -11.37 -18.58 8.91
C GLN A 213 -12.21 -17.34 8.51
N LEU A 214 -11.99 -16.82 7.29
CA LEU A 214 -12.78 -15.70 6.76
C LEU A 214 -14.26 -16.04 6.60
N GLU A 215 -14.58 -17.21 6.07
CA GLU A 215 -15.95 -17.68 5.88
C GLU A 215 -16.68 -17.89 7.21
N ASN A 216 -15.96 -18.18 8.29
CA ASN A 216 -16.51 -18.36 9.62
C ASN A 216 -16.48 -17.07 10.48
N LEU A 217 -16.17 -15.91 9.89
CA LEU A 217 -16.36 -14.63 10.56
C LEU A 217 -17.86 -14.36 10.82
N THR A 218 -18.17 -13.51 11.80
CA THR A 218 -19.56 -13.17 12.13
C THR A 218 -20.30 -12.56 10.92
N PRO A 219 -21.63 -12.68 10.80
CA PRO A 219 -22.39 -12.11 9.68
C PRO A 219 -22.17 -10.61 9.45
N THR A 220 -21.90 -9.85 10.53
CA THR A 220 -21.50 -8.43 10.46
C THR A 220 -20.14 -8.25 9.79
N ALA A 221 -19.16 -9.08 10.15
CA ALA A 221 -17.83 -9.08 9.53
C ALA A 221 -17.85 -9.63 8.09
N GLN A 222 -18.72 -10.62 7.78
CA GLN A 222 -18.94 -11.08 6.41
C GLN A 222 -19.55 -9.98 5.54
N THR A 223 -20.53 -9.23 6.07
CA THR A 223 -21.13 -8.09 5.36
C THR A 223 -20.11 -6.98 5.12
N ALA A 224 -19.26 -6.68 6.12
CA ALA A 224 -18.14 -5.74 5.96
C ALA A 224 -17.11 -6.23 4.93
N ALA A 225 -16.79 -7.53 4.90
CA ALA A 225 -15.89 -8.13 3.91
C ALA A 225 -16.45 -8.11 2.47
N VAL A 226 -17.76 -8.36 2.32
CA VAL A 226 -18.46 -8.28 1.03
C VAL A 226 -18.58 -6.83 0.55
N GLN A 227 -18.90 -5.88 1.45
CA GLN A 227 -18.93 -4.44 1.15
C GLN A 227 -17.52 -3.89 0.85
N ALA A 228 -16.50 -4.40 1.55
CA ALA A 228 -15.08 -4.14 1.26
C ALA A 228 -14.58 -4.84 0.00
N GLY A 229 -15.43 -5.62 -0.69
CA GLY A 229 -15.13 -6.60 -1.75
C GLY A 229 -14.32 -6.16 -2.98
N LYS A 230 -13.70 -4.97 -2.99
CA LYS A 230 -12.86 -4.46 -4.09
C LYS A 230 -11.71 -3.53 -3.66
N ARG A 231 -11.37 -3.35 -2.37
CA ARG A 231 -10.53 -2.21 -1.93
C ARG A 231 -9.15 -2.47 -1.33
N LEU A 232 -8.56 -3.65 -1.54
CA LEU A 232 -7.10 -3.79 -1.49
C LEU A 232 -6.59 -4.32 -2.84
N ASN A 233 -6.29 -3.37 -3.74
CA ASN A 233 -5.43 -3.64 -4.89
C ASN A 233 -4.02 -3.97 -4.39
N SER A 234 -3.30 -4.89 -5.05
CA SER A 234 -1.86 -5.11 -4.79
C SER A 234 -0.98 -3.95 -5.27
N ALA A 235 -1.56 -2.77 -5.44
CA ALA A 235 -0.86 -1.58 -5.89
C ALA A 235 -0.82 -0.49 -4.82
N GLY A 236 -1.36 -0.71 -3.61
CA GLY A 236 -1.30 0.26 -2.51
C GLY A 236 -2.09 1.55 -2.74
N ILE A 237 -2.48 1.88 -3.98
CA ILE A 237 -3.12 3.14 -4.32
C ILE A 237 -4.63 3.04 -4.05
N ALA A 238 -5.07 3.60 -2.92
CA ALA A 238 -6.47 3.90 -2.69
C ALA A 238 -6.97 4.88 -3.76
N MET A 239 -8.20 4.66 -4.26
CA MET A 239 -8.91 5.67 -5.06
C MET A 239 -9.41 6.77 -4.11
N PRO A 240 -9.45 8.05 -4.53
CA PRO A 240 -10.35 9.00 -3.91
C PRO A 240 -11.79 8.46 -4.05
N THR A 241 -12.58 8.57 -2.98
CA THR A 241 -14.02 8.41 -3.09
C THR A 241 -14.51 9.43 -4.09
N SER A 242 -15.04 8.98 -5.22
CA SER A 242 -15.86 9.83 -6.09
C SER A 242 -17.10 10.22 -5.29
N THR A 243 -17.03 11.32 -4.55
CA THR A 243 -18.24 12.09 -4.28
C THR A 243 -18.64 12.67 -5.63
N MET A 244 -19.59 12.00 -6.28
CA MET A 244 -20.42 12.67 -7.27
C MET A 244 -21.16 13.80 -6.54
N SER A 245 -20.59 14.99 -6.52
CA SER A 245 -21.39 16.21 -6.47
C SER A 245 -21.64 16.61 -7.93
N SER A 246 -22.77 16.19 -8.47
CA SER A 246 -23.33 16.86 -9.65
C SER A 246 -24.10 18.10 -9.19
N PRO A 247 -24.06 19.22 -9.93
CA PRO A 247 -24.54 20.52 -9.46
C PRO A 247 -26.04 20.63 -9.67
N ALA A 248 -26.77 21.00 -8.62
CA ALA A 248 -28.16 21.48 -8.76
C ALA A 248 -28.51 22.42 -7.61
N GLY A 249 -28.37 23.72 -7.91
CA GLY A 249 -29.31 24.77 -7.55
C GLY A 249 -29.62 25.02 -6.07
N GLU A 250 -28.89 25.95 -5.46
CA GLU A 250 -29.50 26.95 -4.60
C GLU A 250 -28.94 28.33 -4.95
N SER A 251 -29.85 29.27 -5.20
CA SER A 251 -29.57 30.61 -5.68
C SER A 251 -28.83 31.43 -4.62
N ILE A 252 -27.63 31.90 -4.94
CA ILE A 252 -27.04 33.04 -4.25
C ILE A 252 -27.25 34.25 -5.15
N ALA A 253 -28.15 35.13 -4.69
CA ALA A 253 -28.42 36.42 -5.30
C ALA A 253 -27.13 37.26 -5.30
N MET A 254 -26.72 37.66 -6.51
CA MET A 254 -25.70 38.66 -6.75
C MET A 254 -26.23 40.02 -6.29
N ALA A 255 -25.59 40.63 -5.29
CA ALA A 255 -25.80 42.03 -4.97
C ALA A 255 -24.93 42.89 -5.89
N GLU A 256 -25.58 43.62 -6.81
CA GLU A 256 -24.95 44.66 -7.62
C GLU A 256 -24.80 45.99 -6.84
N PRO A 257 -23.89 46.89 -7.29
CA PRO A 257 -23.33 47.97 -6.48
C PRO A 257 -24.17 49.25 -6.56
N GLN A 258 -24.40 49.91 -5.42
CA GLN A 258 -24.94 51.28 -5.42
C GLN A 258 -23.83 52.32 -5.39
N GLN A 259 -23.88 53.18 -6.41
CA GLN A 259 -23.06 54.35 -6.61
C GLN A 259 -23.41 55.49 -5.64
N ASN A 260 -22.37 56.27 -5.41
CA ASN A 260 -22.20 57.45 -4.58
C ASN A 260 -23.18 58.61 -4.89
N LEU A 261 -23.71 59.28 -3.86
CA LEU A 261 -24.23 60.66 -3.97
C LEU A 261 -24.14 61.37 -2.61
N ALA A 262 -23.27 62.39 -2.58
CA ALA A 262 -22.97 63.28 -1.48
C ALA A 262 -24.16 64.14 -1.03
N LYS A 263 -24.26 64.42 0.29
CA LYS A 263 -24.76 65.67 0.91
C LYS A 263 -24.12 65.82 2.31
N MET A 264 -23.15 66.71 2.44
CA MET A 264 -23.25 68.04 3.05
C MET A 264 -23.52 68.03 4.57
N ASP A 265 -22.43 68.28 5.30
CA ASP A 265 -22.35 68.67 6.70
C ASP A 265 -22.87 70.10 6.92
N PRO A 266 -23.87 70.32 7.79
CA PRO A 266 -24.25 71.64 8.26
C PRO A 266 -23.87 71.81 9.74
N SER A 267 -22.71 72.44 9.96
CA SER A 267 -22.47 73.45 11.00
C SER A 267 -23.14 73.25 12.38
N ARG A 268 -22.36 72.85 13.39
CA ARG A 268 -22.54 73.29 14.79
C ARG A 268 -21.39 74.18 15.23
N ARG A 269 -21.65 75.49 15.10
CA ARG A 269 -21.29 76.64 15.96
C ARG A 269 -20.12 76.48 16.95
N LYS A 270 -19.10 77.32 16.78
CA LYS A 270 -18.76 78.44 17.70
C LYS A 270 -18.17 79.61 16.90
N PRO A 271 -18.66 80.84 17.12
CA PRO A 271 -17.82 81.96 17.56
C PRO A 271 -18.37 82.43 18.94
N SER A 272 -17.70 83.18 19.80
CA SER A 272 -16.63 84.18 19.70
C SER A 272 -16.09 84.43 21.12
N THR A 273 -14.94 85.13 21.18
CA THR A 273 -14.32 85.85 22.33
C THR A 273 -13.81 85.02 23.50
#